data_AF-A0AAV2RWR4-F1
#
_entry.id   AF-A0AAV2RWR4-F1
#
_cell.length_a   1.000
_cell.length_b   1.000
_cell.length_c   1.000
_cell.angle_alpha   90.00
_cell.angle_beta   90.00
_cell.angle_gamma   90.00
#
_symmetry.space_group_name_H-M   'P 1'
#
loop_
_entity.id
_entity.type
_entity.pdbx_description
1 polymer ?
#
loop_
_entity_poly.entity_id
_entity_poly.type
_entity_poly.pdbx_seq_one_letter_code
_entity_poly.pdbx_strand_id
1 'polypeptide(L)'
;MPPYRLRCQLLGHTADVRALATTSKGQIITASRDTTARLWTVNQSGLYEQERVYSGHSGYVTSVCVGRPSDPSSEDLVFTGSRDTTIRVYPLGNSEPIRTLTGHTDT
;
A
#
# COMPACT_ATOMS: atom_id res chain seq x y z
N MET A 1 7.05 -22.96 -20.79
CA MET A 1 6.50 -22.28 -19.59
C MET A 1 4.99 -22.16 -19.77
N PRO A 2 4.17 -22.37 -18.74
CA PRO A 2 2.73 -22.11 -18.84
C PRO A 2 2.50 -20.61 -19.11
N PRO A 3 1.49 -20.24 -19.92
CA PRO A 3 1.14 -18.84 -20.11
C PRO A 3 0.59 -18.24 -18.80
N TYR A 4 0.90 -16.96 -18.55
CA TYR A 4 0.23 -16.22 -17.48
C TYR A 4 -1.26 -16.13 -17.80
N ARG A 5 -2.11 -16.43 -16.80
CA ARG A 5 -3.56 -16.30 -16.89
C ARG A 5 -4.05 -15.39 -15.78
N LEU A 6 -5.01 -14.52 -16.10
CA LEU A 6 -5.73 -13.73 -15.10
C LEU A 6 -6.33 -14.67 -14.05
N ARG A 7 -5.99 -14.45 -12.78
CA ARG A 7 -6.53 -15.22 -11.64
C ARG A 7 -7.67 -14.49 -10.93
N CYS A 8 -7.54 -13.17 -10.74
CA CYS A 8 -8.52 -12.36 -10.04
C CYS A 8 -8.34 -10.87 -10.37
N GLN A 9 -9.32 -10.05 -9.98
CA GLN A 9 -9.28 -8.59 -10.06
C GLN A 9 -9.48 -8.01 -8.66
N LEU A 10 -8.70 -6.99 -8.32
CA LEU A 10 -8.80 -6.27 -7.05
C LEU A 10 -9.59 -4.99 -7.28
N LEU A 11 -10.90 -5.04 -7.03
CA LEU A 11 -11.80 -3.91 -7.27
C LEU A 11 -11.93 -3.06 -5.99
N GLY A 12 -11.66 -1.76 -6.09
CA GLY A 12 -11.89 -0.85 -4.97
C GLY A 12 -11.34 0.55 -5.15
N HIS A 13 -10.18 0.72 -5.80
CA HIS A 13 -9.65 2.05 -6.11
C HIS A 13 -10.58 2.81 -7.08
N THR A 14 -10.75 4.11 -6.86
CA THR A 14 -11.65 4.96 -7.67
C THR A 14 -10.92 5.76 -8.75
N ALA A 15 -9.60 5.60 -8.84
CA ALA A 15 -8.74 6.22 -9.85
C ALA A 15 -7.54 5.30 -10.16
N ASP A 16 -6.67 5.74 -11.09
CA ASP A 16 -5.51 4.95 -11.55
C ASP A 16 -4.66 4.40 -10.42
N VAL A 17 -4.44 3.08 -10.44
CA VAL A 17 -3.40 2.42 -9.63
C VAL A 17 -2.03 2.77 -10.22
N ARG A 18 -1.13 3.27 -9.38
CA ARG A 18 0.18 3.80 -9.78
C ARG A 18 1.36 2.94 -9.36
N ALA A 19 1.23 2.21 -8.26
CA ALA A 19 2.28 1.33 -7.77
C ALA A 19 1.69 0.16 -6.98
N LEU A 20 2.49 -0.90 -6.84
CA LEU A 20 2.17 -2.04 -6.00
C LEU A 20 3.42 -2.57 -5.27
N ALA A 21 3.22 -3.18 -4.11
CA ALA A 21 4.23 -3.89 -3.35
C ALA A 21 3.64 -5.17 -2.75
N THR A 22 4.51 -6.10 -2.32
CA THR A 22 4.09 -7.35 -1.67
C THR A 22 4.77 -7.53 -0.32
N THR A 23 4.04 -8.13 0.62
CA THR A 23 4.60 -8.56 1.92
C THR A 23 5.15 -9.99 1.80
N SER A 24 5.93 -10.43 2.79
CA SER A 24 6.41 -11.82 2.85
C SER A 24 5.27 -12.84 3.07
N LYS A 25 4.11 -12.36 3.53
CA LYS A 25 2.89 -13.16 3.74
C LYS A 25 2.00 -13.26 2.49
N GLY A 26 2.44 -12.71 1.35
CA GLY A 26 1.68 -12.76 0.09
C GLY A 26 0.52 -11.77 0.00
N GLN A 27 0.44 -10.82 0.94
CA GLN A 27 -0.49 -9.69 0.83
C GLN A 27 0.03 -8.71 -0.23
N ILE A 28 -0.88 -8.00 -0.87
CA ILE A 28 -0.60 -7.02 -1.90
C ILE A 28 -0.96 -5.65 -1.36
N ILE A 29 -0.10 -4.65 -1.58
CA ILE A 29 -0.43 -3.25 -1.30
C ILE A 29 -0.45 -2.50 -2.63
N THR A 30 -1.49 -1.73 -2.89
CA THR A 30 -1.63 -0.89 -4.09
C THR A 30 -1.70 0.57 -3.71
N ALA A 31 -1.09 1.46 -4.49
CA ALA A 31 -1.18 2.92 -4.34
C ALA A 31 -1.89 3.54 -5.54
N SER A 32 -2.67 4.61 -5.32
CA SER A 32 -3.55 5.17 -6.33
C SER A 32 -3.64 6.69 -6.32
N ARG A 33 -4.08 7.23 -7.46
CA ARG A 33 -4.51 8.63 -7.60
C ARG A 33 -5.75 8.98 -6.79
N ASP A 34 -6.46 8.01 -6.22
CA ASP A 34 -7.57 8.27 -5.30
C ASP A 34 -7.13 8.68 -3.88
N THR A 35 -5.85 9.08 -3.74
CA THR A 35 -5.18 9.53 -2.52
C THR A 35 -5.07 8.46 -1.44
N THR A 36 -5.26 7.18 -1.79
CA THR A 36 -5.12 6.05 -0.86
C THR A 36 -4.09 5.03 -1.32
N ALA A 37 -3.56 4.30 -0.36
CA ALA A 37 -3.04 2.96 -0.60
C ALA A 37 -3.97 1.92 0.05
N ARG A 38 -4.01 0.69 -0.47
CA ARG A 38 -4.89 -0.37 0.02
C ARG A 38 -4.13 -1.66 0.20
N LEU A 39 -4.38 -2.35 1.31
CA LEU A 39 -3.88 -3.70 1.59
C LEU A 39 -4.92 -4.72 1.19
N TRP A 40 -4.49 -5.72 0.44
CA TRP A 40 -5.29 -6.83 -0.02
C TRP A 40 -4.73 -8.13 0.56
N THR A 41 -5.61 -8.89 1.21
CA THR A 41 -5.29 -10.20 1.79
C THR A 41 -6.13 -11.29 1.17
N VAL A 42 -5.70 -12.54 1.32
CA VAL A 42 -6.45 -13.70 0.83
C VAL A 42 -7.40 -14.16 1.92
N ASN A 43 -8.69 -14.21 1.59
CA ASN A 43 -9.73 -14.68 2.49
C ASN A 43 -9.81 -16.22 2.51
N GLN A 44 -10.71 -16.77 3.31
CA GLN A 44 -10.88 -18.22 3.48
C GLN A 44 -11.22 -18.95 2.17
N SER A 45 -11.82 -18.27 1.19
CA SER A 45 -12.15 -18.83 -0.12
C SER A 45 -10.99 -18.79 -1.13
N GLY A 46 -9.83 -18.28 -0.73
CA GLY A 46 -8.66 -18.15 -1.61
C GLY A 46 -8.73 -16.97 -2.58
N LEU A 47 -9.67 -16.04 -2.36
CA LEU A 47 -9.84 -14.80 -3.13
C LEU A 47 -9.25 -13.62 -2.35
N TYR A 48 -8.74 -12.64 -3.09
CA TYR A 48 -8.28 -11.41 -2.47
C TYR A 48 -9.45 -10.51 -2.07
N GLU A 49 -9.36 -9.94 -0.88
CA GLU A 49 -10.27 -8.92 -0.38
C GLU A 49 -9.48 -7.73 0.19
N GLN A 50 -10.10 -6.56 0.21
CA GLN A 50 -9.50 -5.39 0.83
C GLN A 50 -9.53 -5.55 2.35
N GLU A 51 -8.36 -5.64 2.96
CA GLU A 51 -8.20 -5.68 4.41
C GLU A 51 -8.18 -4.27 5.01
N ARG A 52 -7.50 -3.34 4.34
CA ARG A 52 -7.22 -2.01 4.91
C ARG A 52 -7.06 -0.94 3.84
N VAL A 53 -7.36 0.30 4.23
CA VAL A 53 -7.08 1.52 3.47
C VAL A 53 -6.12 2.37 4.28
N TYR A 54 -4.98 2.72 3.69
CA TYR A 54 -4.03 3.68 4.23
C TYR A 54 -4.38 5.06 3.65
N SER A 55 -4.95 5.90 4.50
CA SER A 55 -5.52 7.19 4.14
C SER A 55 -4.72 8.38 4.69
N GLY A 56 -5.13 9.56 4.25
CA GLY A 56 -4.74 10.85 4.81
C GLY A 56 -3.73 11.64 3.98
N HIS A 57 -3.20 11.08 2.89
CA HIS A 57 -2.60 11.89 1.85
C HIS A 57 -3.64 12.84 1.24
N SER A 58 -3.25 14.09 0.98
CA SER A 58 -4.08 15.08 0.27
C SER A 58 -3.82 15.11 -1.23
N GLY A 59 -2.80 14.37 -1.69
CA GLY A 59 -2.41 14.23 -3.08
C GLY A 59 -2.40 12.78 -3.55
N TYR A 60 -2.11 12.59 -4.84
CA TYR A 60 -2.01 11.27 -5.45
C TYR A 60 -0.91 10.45 -4.80
N VAL A 61 -1.22 9.21 -4.41
CA VAL A 61 -0.20 8.28 -3.95
C VAL A 61 0.44 7.63 -5.18
N THR A 62 1.71 7.90 -5.39
CA THR A 62 2.43 7.51 -6.61
C THR A 62 3.41 6.37 -6.40
N SER A 63 3.79 6.09 -5.14
CA SER A 63 4.72 5.03 -4.79
C SER A 63 4.33 4.34 -3.49
N VAL A 64 4.68 3.06 -3.39
CA VAL A 64 4.52 2.29 -2.16
C VAL A 64 5.67 1.31 -2.00
N CYS A 65 6.15 1.11 -0.78
CA CYS A 65 7.06 0.01 -0.44
C CYS A 65 6.77 -0.56 0.95
N VAL A 66 7.25 -1.79 1.17
CA VAL A 66 7.19 -2.47 2.46
C VAL A 66 8.60 -2.48 3.06
N GLY A 67 8.77 -1.81 4.19
CA GLY A 67 9.99 -1.91 4.98
C GLY A 67 9.81 -2.93 6.10
N ARG A 68 10.83 -3.74 6.30
CA ARG A 68 10.87 -4.76 7.34
C ARG A 68 11.87 -4.30 8.39
N PRO A 69 11.42 -3.94 9.60
CA PRO A 69 12.34 -3.59 10.68
C PRO A 69 13.32 -4.75 10.94
N SER A 70 14.52 -4.41 11.43
CA SER A 70 15.54 -5.42 11.76
C SER A 70 15.14 -6.30 12.94
N ASP A 71 14.26 -5.79 13.81
CA ASP A 71 13.67 -6.55 14.90
C ASP A 71 12.54 -7.43 14.35
N PRO A 72 12.67 -8.76 14.38
CA PRO A 72 11.66 -9.68 13.87
C PRO A 72 10.36 -9.69 14.67
N SER A 73 10.32 -9.09 15.86
CA SER A 73 9.10 -8.91 16.64
C SER A 73 8.28 -7.68 16.20
N SER A 74 8.90 -6.79 15.42
CA SER A 74 8.23 -5.59 14.91
C SER A 74 7.36 -5.92 13.70
N GLU A 75 6.26 -5.19 13.59
CA GLU A 75 5.38 -5.28 12.43
C GLU A 75 6.04 -4.67 11.17
N ASP A 76 5.74 -5.24 10.00
CA ASP A 76 6.08 -4.65 8.70
C ASP A 76 5.54 -3.21 8.62
N LEU A 77 6.31 -2.32 7.99
CA LEU A 77 5.93 -0.94 7.76
C LEU A 77 5.58 -0.72 6.29
N VAL A 78 4.52 0.02 6.04
CA VAL A 78 4.12 0.49 4.72
C VAL A 78 4.51 1.96 4.57
N PHE A 79 5.24 2.26 3.50
CA PHE A 79 5.64 3.62 3.15
C PHE A 79 4.91 4.03 1.89
N THR A 80 4.23 5.17 1.92
CA THR A 80 3.53 5.72 0.75
C THR A 80 4.10 7.09 0.41
N GLY A 81 4.50 7.28 -0.84
CA GLY A 81 4.95 8.58 -1.36
C GLY A 81 3.86 9.24 -2.19
N SER A 82 3.65 10.53 -1.97
CA SER A 82 2.52 11.27 -2.54
C SER A 82 2.92 12.59 -3.20
N ARG A 83 2.07 13.06 -4.11
CA ARG A 83 2.14 14.41 -4.68
C ARG A 83 1.84 15.53 -3.67
N ASP A 84 1.43 15.22 -2.45
CA ASP A 84 1.35 16.21 -1.35
C ASP A 84 2.70 16.51 -0.70
N THR A 85 3.80 16.12 -1.36
CA THR A 85 5.19 16.33 -0.93
C THR A 85 5.56 15.65 0.39
N THR A 86 4.76 14.68 0.84
CA THR A 86 5.05 13.88 2.03
C THR A 86 5.23 12.40 1.72
N ILE A 87 5.96 11.72 2.61
CA ILE A 87 5.94 10.27 2.73
C ILE A 87 5.23 9.92 4.03
N ARG A 88 4.25 9.02 4.00
CA ARG A 88 3.59 8.52 5.21
C ARG A 88 4.06 7.11 5.53
N VAL A 89 4.17 6.83 6.83
CA VAL A 89 4.62 5.55 7.37
C VAL A 89 3.50 4.95 8.22
N TYR A 90 3.08 3.75 7.88
CA TYR A 90 2.01 3.02 8.54
C TYR A 90 2.56 1.69 9.06
N PRO A 91 2.22 1.27 10.29
CA PRO A 91 2.24 -0.14 10.64
C PRO A 91 1.30 -0.90 9.70
N LEU A 92 1.69 -2.09 9.24
CA LEU A 92 0.88 -2.88 8.31
C LEU A 92 -0.57 -3.05 8.81
N GLY A 93 -0.73 -3.23 10.12
CA GLY A 93 -1.97 -3.48 10.86
C GLY A 93 -2.79 -2.23 11.20
N ASN A 94 -2.31 -1.02 10.87
CA ASN A 94 -2.99 0.23 11.21
C ASN A 94 -3.29 1.08 9.97
N SER A 95 -4.49 1.64 9.88
CA SER A 95 -4.91 2.51 8.78
C SER A 95 -4.35 3.93 8.89
N GLU A 96 -3.99 4.35 10.11
CA GLU A 96 -3.46 5.68 10.39
C GLU A 96 -1.93 5.69 10.37
N PRO A 97 -1.30 6.76 9.84
CA PRO A 97 0.14 6.85 9.81
C PRO A 97 0.68 7.13 11.22
N ILE A 98 1.77 6.44 11.57
CA ILE A 98 2.54 6.73 12.79
C ILE A 98 3.60 7.80 12.57
N ARG A 99 3.92 8.10 11.32
CA ARG A 99 4.87 9.14 10.95
C ARG A 99 4.53 9.74 9.59
N THR A 100 4.83 11.03 9.47
CA THR A 100 4.84 11.77 8.21
C THR A 100 6.24 12.34 8.04
N LEU A 101 6.92 11.94 6.97
CA LEU A 101 8.23 12.45 6.59
C LEU A 101 8.01 13.63 5.64
N THR A 102 8.51 14.78 6.03
CA THR A 102 8.43 16.05 5.31
C THR A 102 9.82 16.50 4.88
N GLY A 103 9.90 17.35 3.86
CA GLY A 103 11.17 17.91 3.39
C GLY A 103 11.30 17.92 1.88
N HIS A 104 10.49 17.12 1.18
CA HIS A 104 10.28 17.33 -0.25
C HIS A 104 9.50 18.63 -0.42
N THR A 105 10.02 19.51 -1.28
CA THR A 105 9.33 20.71 -1.74
C THR A 105 8.88 20.50 -3.16
N ASP A 106 7.75 21.09 -3.53
CA ASP A 106 7.29 21.15 -4.92
C ASP A 106 8.35 21.92 -5.72
N THR A 107 9.07 21.23 -6.59
CA THR A 107 10.12 21.79 -7.46
C THR A 107 9.78 21.59 -8.92
#